data_AF-A0A5K0XQB4-F1
#
_entry.id   AF-A0A5K0XQB4-F1
#
_cell.length_a   1.000
_cell.length_b   1.000
_cell.length_c   1.000
_cell.angle_alpha   90.00
_cell.angle_beta   90.00
_cell.angle_gamma   90.00
#
_symmetry.space_group_name_H-M   'P 1'
#
loop_
_entity.id
_entity.type
_entity.pdbx_description
1 polymer ?
#
loop_
_entity_poly.entity_id
_entity_poly.type
_entity_poly.pdbx_seq_one_letter_code
_entity_poly.pdbx_strand_id
1 'polypeptide(L)' 'EQAESSDDELSGGEIDVRDAPLRGQERELKDKLLRKYSGYLSSLRQEFSKKKKKGKLPKEATQTLLDWWNLHYKWPYPT' A
#
# COMPACT_ATOMS: atom_id res chain seq x y z
N GLU A 1 -49.68 14.86 -9.23
CA GLU A 1 -48.66 15.22 -8.24
C GLU A 1 -47.40 15.63 -8.99
N GLN A 2 -46.82 16.75 -8.57
CA GLN A 2 -45.68 17.39 -9.22
C GLN A 2 -44.37 16.68 -8.86
N ALA A 3 -43.50 16.58 -9.86
CA ALA A 3 -42.09 16.27 -9.70
C ALA A 3 -41.37 17.50 -9.13
N GLU A 4 -40.41 17.27 -8.21
CA GLU A 4 -39.01 17.70 -8.31
C GLU A 4 -38.29 17.64 -6.95
N SER A 5 -36.98 17.40 -7.06
CA SER A 5 -35.92 17.83 -6.15
C SER A 5 -35.53 16.92 -4.99
N SER A 6 -34.41 16.22 -5.17
CA SER A 6 -33.26 16.36 -4.26
C SER A 6 -32.00 16.00 -5.04
N ASP A 7 -31.36 17.06 -5.52
CA ASP A 7 -29.97 17.06 -5.95
C ASP A 7 -29.13 16.88 -4.68
N ASP A 8 -28.60 15.67 -4.47
CA ASP A 8 -27.51 15.45 -3.52
C ASP A 8 -26.21 15.43 -4.34
N GLU A 9 -25.74 16.66 -4.60
CA GLU A 9 -24.37 17.06 -4.89
C GLU A 9 -23.34 15.95 -4.65
N LEU A 10 -22.84 15.39 -5.76
CA LEU A 10 -21.56 14.69 -5.84
C LEU A 10 -20.42 15.69 -5.61
N SER A 11 -20.34 16.27 -4.43
CA SER A 11 -19.33 17.26 -4.04
C SER A 11 -18.44 16.69 -2.95
N GLY A 12 -17.42 15.95 -3.40
CA GLY A 12 -16.32 15.47 -2.56
C GLY A 12 -14.98 15.50 -3.30
N GLY A 13 -14.90 16.27 -4.39
CA GLY A 13 -13.73 16.41 -5.26
C GLY A 13 -12.75 17.51 -4.84
N GLU A 14 -12.64 17.81 -3.54
CA GLU A 14 -11.87 18.98 -3.06
C GLU A 14 -10.70 18.61 -2.11
N ILE A 15 -10.08 17.44 -2.29
CA ILE A 15 -8.88 17.05 -1.52
C ILE A 15 -7.55 17.21 -2.30
N ASP A 16 -7.57 17.55 -3.59
CA ASP A 16 -6.36 17.47 -4.43
C ASP A 16 -5.44 18.71 -4.36
N VAL A 17 -5.94 19.89 -3.97
CA VAL A 17 -5.16 21.13 -4.07
C VAL A 17 -4.31 21.43 -2.82
N ARG A 18 -4.64 20.86 -1.66
CA ARG A 18 -3.88 21.05 -0.40
C ARG A 18 -2.75 20.04 -0.18
N ASP A 19 -2.78 18.90 -0.88
CA ASP A 19 -1.82 17.80 -0.71
C ASP A 19 -0.59 17.87 -1.62
N ALA A 20 -0.57 18.75 -2.63
CA ALA A 20 0.53 18.82 -3.60
C ALA A 20 1.93 19.02 -2.96
N PRO A 21 2.13 19.92 -1.96
CA PRO A 21 3.43 20.09 -1.31
C PRO A 21 3.81 18.91 -0.39
N LEU A 22 2.83 18.23 0.19
CA LEU A 22 3.03 17.07 1.06
C LEU A 22 3.41 15.83 0.23
N ARG A 23 2.80 15.64 -0.95
CA ARG A 23 3.17 14.56 -1.88
C ARG A 23 4.56 14.75 -2.47
N GLY A 24 5.02 15.99 -2.64
CA GLY A 24 6.40 16.30 -3.02
C GLY A 24 7.41 15.87 -1.95
N GLN A 25 7.18 16.29 -0.70
CA GLN A 25 8.01 15.90 0.44
C GLN A 25 7.99 14.40 0.73
N GLU A 26 6.82 13.75 0.60
CA GLU A 26 6.68 12.30 0.73
C GLU A 26 7.49 11.56 -0.33
N ARG A 27 7.46 12.04 -1.59
CA ARG A 27 8.22 11.47 -2.70
C ARG A 27 9.73 11.62 -2.50
N GLU A 28 10.19 12.80 -2.08
CA GLU A 28 11.60 13.04 -1.77
C GLU A 28 12.09 12.20 -0.60
N LEU A 29 11.31 12.10 0.48
CA LEU A 29 11.62 11.26 1.64
C LEU A 29 11.69 9.79 1.24
N LYS A 30 10.72 9.32 0.44
CA LYS A 30 10.68 7.97 -0.10
C LYS A 30 11.91 7.67 -0.94
N ASP A 31 12.29 8.58 -1.84
CA ASP A 31 13.46 8.40 -2.71
C ASP A 31 14.77 8.38 -1.91
N LYS A 32 14.89 9.25 -0.89
CA LYS A 32 16.04 9.26 0.03
C LYS A 32 16.16 7.95 0.80
N LEU A 33 15.06 7.42 1.33
CA LEU A 33 15.04 6.13 2.02
C LEU A 33 15.39 4.99 1.06
N LEU A 34 14.74 4.94 -0.11
CA LEU A 34 15.00 3.91 -1.11
C LEU A 34 16.47 3.92 -1.52
N ARG A 35 17.06 5.09 -1.78
CA ARG A 35 18.48 5.20 -2.13
C ARG A 35 19.39 4.69 -1.02
N LYS A 36 19.16 5.12 0.23
CA LYS A 36 19.97 4.75 1.40
C LYS A 36 19.92 3.25 1.69
N TYR A 37 18.76 2.63 1.53
CA TYR A 37 18.53 1.24 1.96
C TYR A 37 18.42 0.23 0.81
N SER A 38 18.44 0.65 -0.46
CA SER A 38 18.27 -0.23 -1.63
C SER A 38 19.18 -1.45 -1.63
N GLY A 39 20.47 -1.28 -1.32
CA GLY A 39 21.44 -2.37 -1.23
C GLY A 39 21.11 -3.38 -0.13
N TYR A 40 20.76 -2.90 1.06
CA TYR A 40 20.37 -3.75 2.19
C TYR A 40 19.03 -4.46 1.95
N LEU A 41 18.05 -3.77 1.36
CA LEU A 41 16.79 -4.38 0.95
C LEU A 41 17.02 -5.48 -0.09
N SER A 42 17.97 -5.28 -1.00
CA SER A 42 18.34 -6.27 -2.01
C SER A 42 19.03 -7.49 -1.39
N SER A 43 19.96 -7.29 -0.44
CA SER A 43 20.60 -8.40 0.27
C SER A 43 19.59 -9.20 1.10
N LEU A 44 18.72 -8.51 1.85
CA LEU A 44 17.62 -9.14 2.60
C LEU A 44 16.70 -9.96 1.68
N ARG A 45 16.26 -9.39 0.55
CA ARG A 45 15.44 -10.12 -0.44
C ARG A 45 16.15 -11.37 -0.93
N GLN A 46 17.45 -11.28 -1.19
CA GLN A 46 18.25 -12.41 -1.64
C GLN A 46 18.39 -13.48 -0.54
N GLU A 47 18.63 -13.08 0.71
CA GLU A 47 18.71 -13.97 1.87
C GLU A 47 17.38 -14.69 2.14
N PHE A 48 16.26 -13.97 2.13
CA PHE A 48 14.92 -14.57 2.27
C PHE A 48 14.57 -15.50 1.10
N SER A 49 15.02 -15.17 -0.10
CA SER A 49 14.83 -16.02 -1.28
C SER A 49 15.68 -17.29 -1.23
N LYS A 50 16.94 -17.18 -0.75
CA LYS A 50 17.86 -18.31 -0.54
C LYS A 50 17.36 -19.26 0.54
N LYS A 51 16.74 -18.72 1.61
CA LYS A 51 16.14 -19.51 2.70
C LYS A 51 14.86 -20.26 2.31
N LYS A 52 14.33 -20.06 1.10
CA LYS A 52 13.16 -20.81 0.60
C LYS A 52 13.54 -21.97 -0.32
N LYS A 53 14.09 -23.04 0.25
CA LYS A 53 14.04 -24.42 -0.33
C LYS A 53 14.07 -25.51 0.75
N LYS A 54 12.91 -25.76 1.38
CA LYS A 54 12.33 -27.09 1.74
C LYS A 54 10.93 -26.83 2.32
N GLY A 55 9.88 -27.32 1.64
CA GLY A 55 8.47 -27.09 2.00
C GLY A 55 7.98 -25.68 1.63
N LYS A 56 7.32 -25.52 0.47
CA LYS A 56 6.58 -24.28 0.18
C LYS A 56 5.48 -24.09 1.24
N LEU A 57 5.09 -22.86 1.56
CA LEU A 57 3.87 -22.63 2.34
C LEU A 57 2.69 -23.30 1.60
N PRO A 58 1.80 -24.02 2.31
CA PRO A 58 0.58 -24.53 1.69
C PRO A 58 -0.18 -23.43 0.95
N LYS A 59 -0.86 -23.77 -0.15
CA LYS A 59 -1.64 -22.79 -0.94
C LYS A 59 -2.62 -22.02 -0.07
N GLU A 60 -3.26 -22.68 0.88
CA GLU A 60 -4.20 -22.06 1.81
C GLU A 60 -3.57 -20.99 2.69
N ALA A 61 -2.41 -21.27 3.29
CA ALA A 61 -1.70 -20.28 4.09
C ALA A 61 -1.25 -19.07 3.25
N THR A 62 -0.93 -19.30 1.98
CA THR A 62 -0.60 -18.21 1.04
C THR A 62 -1.83 -17.37 0.74
N GLN A 63 -3.00 -18.00 0.55
CA GLN A 63 -4.26 -17.31 0.30
C GLN A 63 -4.72 -16.48 1.50
N THR A 64 -4.66 -17.03 2.72
CA THR A 64 -4.98 -16.28 3.95
C THR A 64 -4.11 -15.04 4.12
N LEU A 65 -2.81 -15.13 3.84
CA LEU A 65 -1.92 -13.97 3.90
C LEU A 65 -2.22 -12.93 2.82
N LEU A 66 -2.60 -13.39 1.62
CA LEU A 66 -3.02 -12.50 0.54
C LEU A 66 -4.33 -11.78 0.86
N ASP A 67 -5.31 -12.50 1.41
CA ASP A 67 -6.60 -11.94 1.80
C ASP A 67 -6.42 -10.95 2.96
N TRP A 68 -5.60 -11.29 3.94
CA TRP A 68 -5.23 -10.37 5.02
C TRP A 68 -4.56 -9.10 4.48
N TRP A 69 -3.63 -9.25 3.53
CA TRP A 69 -2.98 -8.10 2.88
C TRP A 69 -3.97 -7.20 2.14
N ASN A 70 -4.90 -7.80 1.39
CA ASN A 70 -5.93 -7.06 0.67
C ASN A 70 -6.85 -6.30 1.63
N LEU A 71 -7.19 -6.89 2.78
CA LEU A 71 -7.98 -6.24 3.82
C LEU A 71 -7.22 -5.10 4.52
N HIS A 72 -5.91 -5.24 4.69
CA HIS A 72 -5.06 -4.29 5.43
C HIS A 72 -4.12 -3.48 4.54
N TYR A 73 -4.46 -3.27 3.26
CA TYR A 73 -3.55 -2.65 2.28
C TYR A 73 -3.12 -1.22 2.65
N LYS A 74 -3.96 -0.50 3.41
CA LYS A 74 -3.65 0.85 3.92
C LYS A 74 -2.68 0.82 5.10
N TRP A 75 -2.62 -0.28 5.86
CA TRP A 75 -1.74 -0.44 7.02
C TRP A 75 -1.32 -1.91 7.22
N PRO A 76 -0.39 -2.42 6.40
CA PRO A 76 -0.07 -3.84 6.34
C PRO A 76 0.96 -4.26 7.40
N TYR A 77 0.78 -3.79 8.63
CA TYR A 77 1.60 -4.21 9.77
C TYR A 77 0.70 -4.96 10.74
N PRO A 78 0.74 -6.31 10.76
CA PRO A 78 0.03 -7.08 11.77
C PRO A 78 0.72 -6.82 13.12
N THR A 79 -0.02 -6.25 14.06
CA THR A 79 0.35 -6.23 15.49
C THR A 79 0.13 -7.60 16.11
#